data_AF-Q13JF9-F1
#
_entry.id   AF-Q13JF9-F1
#
_cell.length_a   1.000
_cell.length_b   1.000
_cell.length_c   1.000
_cell.angle_alpha   90.00
_cell.angle_beta   90.00
_cell.angle_gamma   90.00
#
_symmetry.space_group_name_H-M   'P 1'
#
loop_
_entity.id
_entity.type
_entity.pdbx_description
1 polymer ?
#
loop_
_entity_poly.entity_id
_entity_poly.type
_entity_poly.pdbx_seq_one_letter_code
_entity_poly.pdbx_strand_id
1 'polypeptide(L)'
;MNLNKSLASEQQLSQLESGNGIDIAGNGTNVPLNDVSRLVAEYGGQASDWSKVSISSYTASDGTQFETHAYRNAVTGQVVEPKSIPLK
;
A
#
# COMPACT_ATOMS: atom_id res chain seq x y z
N MET A 1 -11.54 -15.21 -13.80
CA MET A 1 -10.68 -14.70 -12.71
C MET A 1 -9.26 -15.16 -13.01
N ASN A 2 -8.32 -14.24 -13.21
CA ASN A 2 -6.95 -14.57 -13.62
C ASN A 2 -6.12 -14.90 -12.38
N LEU A 3 -5.82 -16.19 -12.18
CA LEU A 3 -5.04 -16.70 -11.04
C LEU A 3 -3.69 -15.98 -10.88
N ASN A 4 -3.06 -15.61 -12.00
CA ASN A 4 -1.80 -14.87 -12.03
C ASN A 4 -1.91 -13.44 -11.45
N LYS A 5 -3.08 -12.80 -11.56
CA LYS A 5 -3.29 -11.46 -10.98
C LYS A 5 -3.48 -11.52 -9.46
N SER A 6 -4.15 -12.56 -8.97
CA SER A 6 -4.34 -12.79 -7.53
C SER A 6 -3.01 -13.07 -6.84
N LEU A 7 -2.20 -14.00 -7.38
CA LEU A 7 -0.88 -14.32 -6.81
C LEU A 7 0.05 -13.11 -6.77
N ALA A 8 0.02 -12.31 -7.83
CA ALA A 8 0.88 -11.14 -7.95
C ALA A 8 0.46 -10.01 -6.97
N SER A 9 -0.84 -9.87 -6.70
CA SER A 9 -1.35 -8.97 -5.65
C SER A 9 -0.93 -9.45 -4.26
N GLU A 10 -0.96 -10.75 -3.99
CA GLU A 10 -0.53 -11.33 -2.70
C GLU A 10 0.98 -11.13 -2.45
N GLN A 11 1.81 -11.25 -3.49
CA GLN A 11 3.24 -11.00 -3.38
C GLN A 11 3.56 -9.53 -3.06
N GLN A 12 2.95 -8.58 -3.77
CA GLN A 12 3.15 -7.15 -3.49
C GLN A 12 2.61 -6.76 -2.11
N LEU A 13 1.51 -7.39 -1.67
CA LEU A 13 1.01 -7.24 -0.30
C LEU A 13 2.03 -7.69 0.73
N SER A 14 2.59 -8.89 0.56
CA SER A 14 3.65 -9.39 1.44
C SER A 14 4.88 -8.47 1.45
N GLN A 15 5.23 -7.85 0.31
CA GLN A 15 6.29 -6.85 0.27
C GLN A 15 5.96 -5.61 1.10
N LEU A 16 4.74 -5.08 1.01
CA LEU A 16 4.28 -3.94 1.81
C LEU A 16 4.27 -4.26 3.30
N GLU A 17 3.78 -5.43 3.69
CA GLU A 17 3.78 -5.92 5.08
C GLU A 17 5.21 -6.12 5.62
N SER A 18 6.14 -6.51 4.75
CA SER A 18 7.56 -6.61 5.09
C SER A 18 8.27 -5.25 5.18
N GLY A 19 7.54 -4.14 5.03
CA GLY A 19 8.07 -2.78 5.13
C GLY A 19 8.59 -2.20 3.82
N ASN A 20 8.50 -2.90 2.70
CA ASN A 20 8.89 -2.36 1.39
C ASN A 20 7.86 -1.35 0.87
N GLY A 21 8.22 -0.65 -0.21
CA GLY A 21 7.40 0.41 -0.81
C GLY A 21 7.85 1.81 -0.40
N ILE A 22 7.34 2.79 -1.13
CA ILE A 22 7.68 4.20 -0.97
C ILE A 22 6.51 4.91 -0.31
N ASP A 23 6.78 5.63 0.78
CA ASP A 23 5.79 6.51 1.40
C ASP A 23 5.54 7.72 0.47
N ILE A 24 4.30 7.92 0.05
CA ILE A 24 3.89 8.99 -0.87
C ILE A 24 3.07 10.10 -0.20
N ALA A 25 2.54 9.84 1.00
CA ALA A 25 1.87 10.82 1.86
C ALA A 25 1.85 10.33 3.31
N GLY A 26 1.75 11.25 4.27
CA GLY A 26 1.71 10.93 5.70
C GLY A 26 3.10 10.78 6.33
N ASN A 27 3.23 9.88 7.30
CA ASN A 27 4.47 9.65 8.03
C ASN A 27 5.67 9.45 7.08
N GLY A 28 6.80 10.09 7.41
CA GLY A 28 8.00 10.06 6.57
C GLY A 28 7.99 10.97 5.33
N THR A 29 6.91 11.74 5.10
CA THR A 29 6.77 12.62 3.93
C THR A 29 6.38 14.05 4.33
N ASN A 30 6.60 15.00 3.41
CA ASN A 30 6.08 16.37 3.53
C ASN A 30 4.66 16.53 2.96
N VAL A 31 4.05 15.45 2.47
CA VAL A 31 2.73 15.47 1.84
C VAL A 31 1.69 15.05 2.89
N PRO A 32 0.67 15.88 3.18
CA PRO A 32 -0.34 15.51 4.17
C PRO A 32 -1.17 14.30 3.71
N LEU A 33 -1.54 13.45 4.67
CA LEU A 33 -2.42 12.32 4.43
C LEU A 33 -3.88 12.71 4.68
N ASN A 34 -4.64 12.92 3.60
CA ASN A 34 -6.02 13.41 3.70
C ASN A 34 -6.99 12.43 4.40
N ASP A 35 -6.74 11.12 4.27
CA ASP A 35 -7.60 10.07 4.84
C ASP A 35 -7.31 9.77 6.32
N VAL A 36 -6.35 10.47 6.94
CA VAL A 36 -5.80 10.09 8.24
C VAL A 36 -6.84 10.00 9.35
N SER A 37 -7.82 10.92 9.38
CA SER A 37 -8.90 10.90 10.37
C SER A 37 -9.77 9.65 10.25
N ARG A 38 -10.03 9.20 9.01
CA ARG A 38 -10.80 7.98 8.73
C ARG A 38 -10.00 6.74 9.12
N LEU A 39 -8.71 6.71 8.79
CA LEU A 39 -7.82 5.59 9.13
C LEU A 39 -7.72 5.37 10.64
N VAL A 40 -7.58 6.45 11.41
CA VAL A 40 -7.58 6.38 12.88
C VAL A 40 -8.93 5.91 13.42
N ALA A 41 -10.05 6.37 12.82
CA ALA A 41 -11.38 5.95 13.25
C ALA A 41 -11.68 4.46 12.96
N GLU A 42 -11.23 3.94 11.82
CA GLU A 42 -11.51 2.56 11.38
C GLU A 42 -10.50 1.55 11.94
N TYR A 43 -9.22 1.90 11.99
CA TYR A 43 -8.12 0.96 12.29
C TYR A 43 -7.35 1.32 13.56
N GLY A 44 -7.61 2.47 14.17
CA GLY A 44 -6.92 2.95 15.37
C GLY A 44 -5.53 3.54 15.10
N GLY A 45 -4.69 3.57 16.14
CA GLY A 45 -3.35 4.16 16.09
C GLY A 45 -3.36 5.70 16.15
N GLN A 46 -2.18 6.31 15.97
CA GLN A 46 -2.06 7.77 15.91
C GLN A 46 -2.00 8.25 14.47
N ALA A 47 -2.59 9.42 14.21
CA ALA A 47 -2.60 10.05 12.90
C ALA A 47 -1.19 10.23 12.32
N SER A 48 -0.21 10.55 13.16
CA SER A 48 1.18 10.74 12.79
C SER A 48 1.88 9.48 12.32
N ASP A 49 1.32 8.30 12.56
CA ASP A 49 1.97 7.02 12.27
C ASP A 49 1.51 6.44 10.93
N TRP A 50 0.47 7.00 10.33
CA TRP A 50 -0.11 6.53 9.09
C TRP A 50 0.57 7.15 7.87
N SER A 51 0.87 6.30 6.89
CA SER A 51 1.37 6.68 5.57
C SER A 51 0.55 6.02 4.48
N LYS A 52 0.46 6.69 3.34
CA LYS A 52 0.11 6.05 2.08
C LYS A 52 1.39 5.53 1.44
N VAL A 53 1.39 4.28 1.03
CA VAL A 53 2.54 3.58 0.44
C VAL A 53 2.23 3.10 -0.96
N SER A 54 3.26 3.06 -1.81
CA SER A 54 3.18 2.53 -3.17
C SER A 54 4.35 1.59 -3.50
N ILE A 55 4.07 0.53 -4.26
CA ILE A 55 5.05 -0.32 -4.94
C ILE A 55 4.76 -0.27 -6.44
N SER A 56 5.72 0.24 -7.22
CA SER A 56 5.49 0.66 -8.61
C SER A 56 5.78 -0.39 -9.68
N SER A 57 6.44 -1.51 -9.38
CA SER A 57 6.92 -2.39 -10.45
C SER A 57 6.79 -3.86 -10.11
N TYR A 58 5.60 -4.43 -10.31
CA TYR A 58 5.49 -5.85 -10.56
C TYR A 58 4.99 -6.08 -11.98
N THR A 59 5.78 -6.82 -12.76
CA THR A 59 5.41 -7.32 -14.07
C THR A 59 4.90 -8.74 -13.89
N ALA A 60 3.60 -8.94 -14.11
CA ALA A 60 3.01 -10.28 -14.13
C ALA A 60 3.63 -11.12 -15.26
N SER A 61 3.51 -12.44 -15.13
CA SER A 61 4.00 -13.40 -16.13
C SER A 61 3.37 -13.22 -17.52
N ASP A 62 2.23 -12.53 -17.60
CA ASP A 62 1.55 -12.16 -18.85
C ASP A 62 1.99 -10.81 -19.42
N GLY A 63 3.01 -10.16 -18.82
CA GLY A 63 3.52 -8.85 -19.20
C GLY A 63 2.71 -7.67 -18.64
N THR A 64 1.60 -7.92 -17.92
CA THR A 64 0.82 -6.85 -17.28
C THR A 64 1.65 -6.21 -16.17
N GLN A 65 1.86 -4.91 -16.26
CA GLN A 65 2.46 -4.13 -15.17
C GLN A 65 1.36 -3.52 -14.30
N PHE A 66 1.58 -3.48 -13.00
CA PHE A 66 0.68 -2.79 -12.09
C PHE A 66 1.42 -2.29 -10.85
N GLU A 67 0.89 -1.21 -10.29
CA GLU A 67 1.31 -0.65 -9.00
C GLU A 67 0.34 -1.09 -7.92
N THR A 68 0.82 -1.30 -6.70
CA THR A 68 -0.06 -1.51 -5.54
C THR A 68 0.11 -0.38 -4.54
N HIS A 69 -1.02 0.23 -4.18
CA HIS A 69 -1.10 1.26 -3.16
C HIS A 69 -1.78 0.70 -1.92
N ALA A 70 -1.36 1.13 -0.73
CA ALA A 70 -2.02 0.79 0.54
C ALA A 70 -1.83 1.91 1.56
N TYR A 71 -2.44 1.76 2.73
CA TYR A 71 -2.11 2.55 3.92
C TYR A 71 -1.33 1.69 4.91
N ARG A 72 -0.28 2.25 5.51
CA ARG A 72 0.58 1.57 6.48
C ARG A 72 0.68 2.38 7.76
N ASN A 73 0.56 1.73 8.90
CA ASN A 73 0.90 2.32 10.20
C ASN A 73 2.33 1.89 10.59
N ALA A 74 3.23 2.85 10.76
CA ALA A 74 4.65 2.60 11.04
C ALA A 74 4.91 2.01 12.44
N VAL A 75 3.99 2.19 13.39
CA VAL A 75 4.13 1.70 14.77
C VAL A 75 3.52 0.31 14.93
N THR A 76 2.33 0.08 14.38
CA THR A 76 1.63 -1.21 14.51
C THR A 76 2.01 -2.22 13.43
N GLY A 77 2.63 -1.76 12.33
CA GLY A 77 2.93 -2.58 11.16
C GLY A 77 1.71 -2.94 10.31
N GLN A 78 0.52 -2.41 10.64
CA GLN A 78 -0.69 -2.71 9.89
C GLN A 78 -0.61 -2.15 8.47
N VAL A 79 -0.98 -2.99 7.50
CA VAL A 79 -1.20 -2.59 6.10
C VAL A 79 -2.68 -2.83 5.77
N VAL A 80 -3.36 -1.79 5.30
CA VAL A 80 -4.80 -1.82 5.04
C VAL A 80 -5.13 -1.22 3.67
N GLU A 81 -6.31 -1.59 3.17
CA GLU A 81 -6.88 -1.09 1.91
C GLU A 81 -5.95 -1.22 0.70
N PRO A 82 -5.36 -2.40 0.46
CA PRO A 82 -4.51 -2.60 -0.70
C PRO A 82 -5.31 -2.47 -2.00
N LYS A 83 -4.76 -1.72 -2.95
CA LYS A 83 -5.36 -1.47 -4.25
C LYS A 83 -4.32 -1.59 -5.35
N SER A 84 -4.53 -2.57 -6.23
CA SER A 84 -3.73 -2.71 -7.44
C SER A 84 -4.27 -1.80 -8.56
N ILE A 85 -3.37 -1.11 -9.23
CA ILE A 85 -3.61 -0.14 -10.31
C ILE A 85 -2.83 -0.62 -11.53
N PRO A 86 -3.50 -1.04 -12.61
CA PRO A 86 -2.82 -1.42 -13.85
C PRO A 86 -2.03 -0.24 -14.43
N LEU A 87 -0.78 -0.48 -14.81
CA LEU A 87 0.03 0.43 -15.60
C LEU A 87 -0.33 0.20 -17.08
N LYS A 88 -0.65 1.28 -17.80
CA LYS A 88 -1.02 1.25 -19.21
C LYS A 88 0.20 1.18 -20.12
#